data_AF-A0A212KEL2-F1
#
_entry.id   AF-A0A212KEL2-F1
#
_cell.length_a   1.000
_cell.length_b   1.000
_cell.length_c   1.000
_cell.angle_alpha   90.00
_cell.angle_beta   90.00
_cell.angle_gamma   90.00
#
_symmetry.space_group_name_H-M   'P 1'
#
loop_
_entity.id
_entity.type
_entity.pdbx_description
1 polymer ?
#
loop_
_entity_poly.entity_id
_entity_poly.type
_entity_poly.pdbx_seq_one_letter_code
_entity_poly.pdbx_strand_id
1 'polypeptide(L)'
;MSDNWDELEKPLRQLLGQVKANLSASERREIEEYINGNEFDAAMEALVDFLAEKTEPISKPALASARKLATAMELDGELKRINTVLAKKTG
;
A
#
# COMPACT_ATOMS: atom_id res chain seq x y z
N MET A 1 -23.86 11.16 -6.32
CA MET A 1 -22.45 11.43 -6.02
C MET A 1 -21.66 10.50 -6.90
N SER A 2 -20.93 11.02 -7.89
CA SER A 2 -19.89 10.24 -8.54
C SER A 2 -18.73 10.22 -7.55
N ASP A 3 -18.86 9.36 -6.55
CA ASP A 3 -17.82 9.11 -5.58
C ASP A 3 -16.56 8.80 -6.37
N ASN A 4 -15.52 9.59 -6.14
CA ASN A 4 -14.32 9.61 -6.97
C ASN A 4 -13.42 8.41 -6.63
N TRP A 5 -14.00 7.21 -6.56
CA TRP A 5 -13.33 5.94 -6.22
C TRP A 5 -12.09 5.73 -7.10
N ASP A 6 -12.15 6.21 -8.35
CA ASP A 6 -11.04 6.28 -9.31
C ASP A 6 -9.77 6.94 -8.76
N GLU A 7 -9.91 7.95 -7.89
CA GLU A 7 -8.79 8.70 -7.30
C GLU A 7 -8.04 7.90 -6.22
N LEU A 8 -8.66 6.86 -5.67
CA LEU A 8 -8.05 5.97 -4.67
C LEU A 8 -7.69 4.62 -5.28
N GLU A 9 -8.57 4.06 -6.12
CA GLU A 9 -8.37 2.78 -6.79
C GLU A 9 -7.14 2.79 -7.68
N LYS A 10 -6.99 3.80 -8.56
CA LYS A 10 -5.87 3.84 -9.52
C LYS A 10 -4.52 3.90 -8.79
N PRO A 11 -4.31 4.79 -7.80
CA PRO A 11 -3.07 4.78 -7.01
C PRO A 11 -2.84 3.47 -6.25
N LEU A 12 -3.87 2.87 -5.64
CA LEU A 12 -3.73 1.58 -4.95
C LEU A 12 -3.28 0.47 -5.91
N ARG A 13 -3.90 0.37 -7.09
CA ARG A 13 -3.50 -0.61 -8.11
C ARG A 13 -2.08 -0.37 -8.64
N GLN A 14 -1.69 0.90 -8.80
CA GLN A 14 -0.33 1.24 -9.20
C GLN A 14 0.70 0.82 -8.14
N LEU A 15 0.42 1.11 -6.87
CA LEU A 15 1.27 0.71 -5.75
C LEU A 15 1.38 -0.82 -5.67
N LEU A 16 0.25 -1.53 -5.71
CA LEU A 16 0.22 -2.99 -5.78
C LEU A 16 1.07 -3.50 -6.94
N GLY A 17 0.97 -2.90 -8.12
CA GLY A 17 1.77 -3.23 -9.30
C GLY A 17 3.28 -3.06 -9.09
N GLN A 18 3.72 -2.10 -8.28
CA GLN A 18 5.13 -1.88 -7.93
C GLN A 18 5.67 -2.91 -6.94
N VAL A 19 4.83 -3.43 -6.05
CA VAL A 19 5.24 -4.37 -4.99
C VAL A 19 4.84 -5.82 -5.28
N LYS A 20 4.11 -6.08 -6.36
CA LYS A 20 3.58 -7.40 -6.73
C LYS A 20 4.63 -8.51 -6.85
N ALA A 21 5.88 -8.16 -7.14
CA ALA A 21 6.97 -9.11 -7.27
C ALA A 21 7.44 -9.65 -5.91
N ASN A 22 7.22 -8.86 -4.85
CA ASN A 22 7.56 -9.22 -3.48
C ASN A 22 6.38 -9.92 -2.77
N LEU A 23 5.17 -9.83 -3.34
CA LEU A 23 3.95 -10.46 -2.84
C LEU A 23 3.81 -11.91 -3.31
N SER A 24 3.43 -12.79 -2.39
CA SER A 24 2.92 -14.12 -2.72
C SER A 24 1.62 -14.03 -3.53
N ALA A 25 1.18 -15.17 -4.08
CA ALA A 25 -0.09 -15.21 -4.81
C ALA A 25 -1.29 -14.94 -3.91
N SER A 26 -1.27 -15.43 -2.66
CA SER A 26 -2.35 -15.22 -1.68
C SER A 26 -2.43 -13.77 -1.22
N GLU A 27 -1.30 -13.16 -0.82
CA GLU A 27 -1.28 -11.76 -0.35
C GLU A 27 -1.75 -10.81 -1.47
N ARG A 28 -1.29 -11.03 -2.72
CA ARG A 28 -1.75 -10.24 -3.87
C ARG A 28 -3.26 -10.38 -4.07
N ARG A 29 -3.78 -11.60 -4.02
CA ARG A 29 -5.20 -11.87 -4.24
C ARG A 29 -6.07 -11.19 -3.18
N GLU A 30 -5.67 -11.27 -1.92
CA GLU A 30 -6.36 -10.62 -0.81
C GLU A 30 -6.45 -9.10 -1.02
N ILE A 31 -5.33 -8.45 -1.35
CA ILE A 31 -5.32 -7.00 -1.63
C ILE A 31 -6.20 -6.65 -2.83
N GLU A 32 -6.20 -7.49 -3.89
CA GLU A 32 -7.06 -7.30 -5.05
C GLU A 32 -8.55 -7.43 -4.70
N GLU A 33 -8.91 -8.34 -3.81
CA GLU A 33 -10.28 -8.52 -3.31
C GLU A 33 -10.75 -7.26 -2.55
N TYR A 34 -9.93 -6.68 -1.67
CA TYR A 34 -10.24 -5.41 -0.99
C TYR A 34 -10.44 -4.25 -1.98
N ILE A 35 -9.54 -4.09 -2.96
CA ILE A 35 -9.65 -3.02 -3.97
C ILE A 35 -10.95 -3.19 -4.78
N ASN A 36 -11.26 -4.41 -5.22
CA ASN A 36 -12.47 -4.68 -6.00
C ASN A 36 -13.76 -4.51 -5.19
N GLY A 37 -13.68 -4.68 -3.85
CA GLY A 37 -14.76 -4.44 -2.91
C GLY A 37 -14.95 -2.97 -2.52
N ASN A 38 -14.13 -2.05 -3.04
CA ASN A 38 -14.03 -0.65 -2.60
C ASN A 38 -13.60 -0.48 -1.14
N GLU A 39 -12.97 -1.49 -0.55
CA GLU A 39 -12.43 -1.49 0.82
C GLU A 39 -11.00 -0.93 0.80
N PHE A 40 -10.85 0.33 0.40
CA PHE A 40 -9.54 0.93 0.13
C PHE A 40 -8.65 1.06 1.37
N ASP A 41 -9.22 1.38 2.52
CA ASP A 41 -8.48 1.45 3.78
C ASP A 41 -7.88 0.09 4.15
N ALA A 42 -8.67 -0.99 4.02
CA ALA A 42 -8.21 -2.36 4.23
C ALA A 42 -7.15 -2.78 3.21
N ALA A 43 -7.33 -2.42 1.93
CA ALA A 43 -6.32 -2.64 0.90
C ALA A 43 -4.99 -1.96 1.24
N MET A 44 -5.06 -0.73 1.77
CA MET A 44 -3.88 0.04 2.18
C MET A 44 -3.22 -0.54 3.42
N GLU A 45 -4.01 -0.94 4.43
CA GLU A 45 -3.52 -1.61 5.64
C GLU A 45 -2.76 -2.89 5.29
N ALA A 46 -3.35 -3.77 4.48
CA ALA A 46 -2.72 -5.02 4.04
C ALA A 46 -1.42 -4.78 3.24
N LEU A 47 -1.38 -3.74 2.40
CA LEU A 47 -0.15 -3.33 1.72
C LEU A 47 0.93 -2.89 2.73
N VAL A 48 0.56 -2.11 3.76
CA VAL A 48 1.51 -1.61 4.75
C VAL A 48 2.00 -2.70 5.69
N ASP A 49 1.14 -3.63 6.10
CA ASP A 49 1.50 -4.86 6.84
C ASP A 49 2.63 -5.58 6.11
N PHE A 50 2.41 -5.86 4.84
CA PHE A 50 3.37 -6.51 3.98
C PHE A 50 4.69 -5.74 3.86
N LEU A 51 4.61 -4.42 3.63
CA LEU A 51 5.80 -3.55 3.51
C LEU A 51 6.65 -3.60 4.79
N ALA A 52 6.01 -3.77 5.95
CA ALA A 52 6.65 -3.86 7.25
C ALA A 52 7.24 -5.24 7.55
N GLU A 53 6.60 -6.31 7.09
CA GLU A 53 6.97 -7.69 7.41
C GLU A 53 8.04 -8.28 6.49
N LYS A 54 8.05 -7.92 5.19
CA LYS A 54 9.02 -8.52 4.28
C LYS A 54 10.44 -8.14 4.64
N THR A 55 11.36 -9.11 4.58
CA THR A 55 12.80 -8.89 4.76
C THR A 55 13.43 -8.27 3.51
N GLU A 56 12.84 -8.51 2.35
CA GLU A 56 13.33 -8.05 1.06
C GLU A 56 13.36 -6.52 0.94
N PRO A 57 14.32 -5.95 0.19
CA PRO A 57 14.34 -4.53 -0.10
C PRO A 57 13.14 -4.13 -0.95
N ILE A 58 12.38 -3.14 -0.48
CA ILE A 58 11.33 -2.49 -1.27
C ILE A 58 11.89 -1.20 -1.85
N SER A 59 11.52 -0.90 -3.09
CA SER A 59 12.00 0.30 -3.77
C SER A 59 11.56 1.58 -3.05
N LYS A 60 12.47 2.57 -2.95
CA LYS A 60 12.15 3.90 -2.41
C LYS A 60 10.94 4.56 -3.11
N PRO A 61 10.77 4.47 -4.44
CA PRO A 61 9.58 4.97 -5.12
C PRO A 61 8.27 4.32 -4.66
N ALA A 62 8.27 3.02 -4.38
CA ALA A 62 7.08 2.33 -3.87
C ALA A 62 6.72 2.82 -2.46
N LEU A 63 7.71 2.96 -1.57
CA LEU A 63 7.49 3.50 -0.22
C LEU A 63 7.02 4.97 -0.24
N ALA A 64 7.54 5.79 -1.16
CA ALA A 64 7.08 7.16 -1.36
C ALA A 64 5.63 7.21 -1.87
N SER A 65 5.28 6.31 -2.80
CA SER A 65 3.91 6.19 -3.33
C SER A 65 2.94 5.75 -2.23
N ALA A 66 3.31 4.74 -1.43
CA ALA A 66 2.55 4.31 -0.25
C ALA A 66 2.33 5.46 0.73
N ARG A 67 3.38 6.22 1.07
CA ARG A 67 3.27 7.36 1.98
C ARG A 67 2.30 8.41 1.44
N LYS A 68 2.41 8.78 0.16
CA LYS A 68 1.53 9.78 -0.46
C LYS A 68 0.06 9.34 -0.41
N LEU A 69 -0.18 8.05 -0.67
CA LEU A 69 -1.51 7.48 -0.68
C LEU A 69 -2.13 7.43 0.73
N ALA A 70 -1.39 6.96 1.73
CA ALA A 70 -1.84 6.99 3.12
C ALA A 70 -2.14 8.42 3.61
N THR A 71 -1.38 9.42 3.16
CA THR A 71 -1.70 10.84 3.44
C THR A 71 -3.00 11.28 2.77
N ALA A 72 -3.23 10.90 1.51
CA ALA A 72 -4.46 11.25 0.80
C ALA A 72 -5.71 10.59 1.41
N MET A 73 -5.52 9.45 2.08
CA MET A 73 -6.56 8.68 2.77
C MET A 73 -6.69 9.05 4.26
N GLU A 74 -5.88 9.98 4.77
CA GLU A 74 -5.86 10.38 6.19
C GLU A 74 -5.57 9.22 7.17
N LEU A 75 -4.79 8.23 6.73
CA LEU A 75 -4.44 7.03 7.48
C LEU A 75 -3.17 7.24 8.33
N ASP A 76 -3.33 7.91 9.48
CA ASP A 76 -2.23 8.28 10.38
C ASP A 76 -1.45 7.08 10.95
N GLY A 77 -2.13 5.95 11.18
CA GLY A 77 -1.50 4.71 11.64
C GLY A 77 -0.51 4.18 10.61
N GLU A 78 -0.97 4.04 9.39
CA GLU A 78 -0.26 3.52 8.22
C GLU A 78 0.91 4.43 7.88
N LEU A 79 0.73 5.75 7.97
CA LEU A 79 1.81 6.73 7.79
C LEU A 79 2.97 6.51 8.76
N LYS A 80 2.70 6.29 10.05
CA LYS A 80 3.74 6.01 11.05
C LYS A 80 4.47 4.71 10.73
N ARG A 81 3.73 3.68 10.30
CA ARG A 81 4.29 2.38 9.93
C ARG A 81 5.19 2.49 8.70
N ILE A 82 4.74 3.14 7.63
CA ILE A 82 5.53 3.39 6.42
C ILE A 82 6.81 4.17 6.74
N ASN A 83 6.73 5.21 7.57
CA ASN A 83 7.91 5.97 7.98
C ASN A 83 8.92 5.11 8.78
N THR A 84 8.42 4.20 9.62
CA THR A 84 9.26 3.24 10.34
C THR A 84 9.96 2.27 9.38
N VAL A 85 9.25 1.79 8.35
CA VAL A 85 9.81 0.92 7.31
C VAL A 85 10.91 1.65 6.51
N LEU A 86 10.66 2.90 6.13
CA LEU A 86 11.65 3.75 5.45
C LEU A 86 12.92 3.91 6.29
N ALA A 87 12.79 4.21 7.59
CA ALA A 87 13.93 4.35 8.49
C ALA A 87 14.74 3.05 8.63
N LYS A 88 14.07 1.89 8.67
CA LYS A 88 14.71 0.57 8.82
C LYS A 88 15.37 0.05 7.54
N LYS A 89 14.83 0.36 6.36
CA LYS A 89 15.24 -0.26 5.08
C LYS A 89 16.09 0.64 4.19
N THR A 90 16.35 1.88 4.58
CA THR A 90 17.16 2.84 3.78
C THR A 90 18.46 3.30 4.45
N GLY A 91 18.77 2.79 5.66
CA GLY A 91 20.08 2.88 6.30
C GLY A 91 20.93 1.66 5.98
#